data_AF-A0A816VEC9-F1
#
_entry.id   AF-A0A816VEC9-F1
#
_cell.length_a   1.000
_cell.length_b   1.000
_cell.length_c   1.000
_cell.angle_alpha   90.00
_cell.angle_beta   90.00
_cell.angle_gamma   90.00
#
_symmetry.space_group_name_H-M   'P 1'
#
loop_
_entity.id
_entity.type
_entity.pdbx_description
1 polymer ?
#
loop_
_entity_poly.entity_id
_entity_poly.type
_entity_poly.pdbx_seq_one_letter_code
_entity_poly.pdbx_strand_id
1 'polypeptide(L)'
;MLDTGFEPDICKLEDLGLPSKDDRCTSMFSVTFPTEVQQLAKHFLRDDYVFLAVGTLGESERYLIFVETKRSADYIGSLLSQKKFRSTTMHGDRTQQQRHQAVQDFTSGNCPILVATSVAARGLDFPLIGYVVNYDLPDSSDFYIHRIGRTGRAGLLGKSISFFDPGRDSDRKIAPDLLARLIEAGQEVPEFLKKYADGGNVGFYNDGQSSRNTDVRDGHSHFVNRNKAAGPSGGTASAGAANEDWD
;
A
#
# COMPACT_ATOMS: atom_id res chain seq x y z
N MET A 1 8.28 -6.15 -7.64
CA MET A 1 9.53 -6.95 -7.50
C MET A 1 10.53 -6.19 -6.63
N LEU A 2 10.69 -4.88 -6.86
CA LEU A 2 11.51 -4.03 -6.00
C LEU A 2 10.84 -3.72 -4.66
N ASP A 3 9.51 -3.53 -4.66
CA ASP A 3 8.72 -3.27 -3.44
C ASP A 3 8.73 -4.43 -2.43
N THR A 4 9.14 -5.62 -2.87
CA THR A 4 9.27 -6.82 -2.03
C THR A 4 10.71 -7.06 -1.57
N GLY A 5 11.63 -6.11 -1.85
CA GLY A 5 13.03 -6.19 -1.42
C GLY A 5 13.89 -7.16 -2.23
N PHE A 6 13.47 -7.57 -3.43
CA PHE A 6 14.29 -8.45 -4.30
C PHE A 6 15.42 -7.72 -5.02
N GLU A 7 15.61 -6.40 -4.83
CA GLU A 7 16.70 -5.66 -5.47
C GLU A 7 18.08 -6.31 -5.24
N PRO A 8 18.47 -6.72 -4.01
CA PRO A 8 19.74 -7.41 -3.79
C PRO A 8 19.81 -8.76 -4.50
N ASP A 9 18.69 -9.46 -4.64
CA ASP A 9 18.63 -10.76 -5.30
C ASP A 9 18.67 -10.64 -6.83
N ILE A 10 18.14 -9.56 -7.39
CA ILE A 10 18.27 -9.21 -8.80
C ILE A 10 19.73 -8.85 -9.10
N CYS A 11 20.40 -8.08 -8.24
CA CYS A 11 21.82 -7.77 -8.38
C CYS A 11 22.71 -9.02 -8.35
N LYS A 12 22.40 -10.00 -7.48
CA LYS A 12 23.11 -11.29 -7.44
C LYS A 12 22.99 -12.12 -8.72
N LEU A 13 22.05 -11.81 -9.61
CA LEU A 13 21.96 -12.52 -10.90
C LEU A 13 23.22 -12.31 -11.75
N GLU A 14 23.93 -11.19 -11.58
CA GLU A 14 25.20 -10.96 -12.29
C GLU A 14 26.29 -11.92 -11.82
N ASP A 15 26.29 -12.27 -10.53
CA ASP A 15 27.22 -13.24 -9.95
C ASP A 15 26.96 -14.68 -10.42
N LEU A 16 25.81 -14.95 -11.04
CA LEU A 16 25.45 -16.25 -11.62
C LEU A 16 25.98 -16.45 -13.04
N GLY A 17 26.86 -15.55 -13.52
CA GLY A 17 27.50 -15.68 -14.83
C GLY A 17 26.60 -15.22 -15.99
N LEU A 18 25.72 -14.26 -15.75
CA LEU A 18 25.00 -13.59 -16.83
C LEU A 18 26.01 -12.94 -17.80
N PRO A 19 25.84 -13.07 -19.13
CA PRO A 19 26.65 -12.33 -20.09
C PRO A 19 26.58 -10.82 -19.84
N SER A 20 27.58 -10.06 -20.28
CA SER A 20 27.56 -8.59 -20.18
C SER A 20 26.27 -8.02 -20.77
N LYS A 21 25.82 -6.86 -20.27
CA LYS A 21 24.63 -6.16 -20.80
C LYS A 21 24.70 -5.92 -22.32
N ASP A 22 25.90 -5.77 -22.86
CA ASP A 22 26.14 -5.59 -24.30
C ASP A 22 25.97 -6.89 -25.11
N ASP A 23 26.18 -8.04 -24.47
CA ASP A 23 26.13 -9.37 -25.09
C ASP A 23 24.81 -10.10 -24.86
N ARG A 24 23.95 -9.57 -23.98
CA ARG A 24 22.60 -10.10 -23.71
C ARG A 24 21.51 -9.16 -24.22
N CYS A 25 20.32 -9.72 -24.43
CA CYS A 25 19.10 -8.95 -24.62
C CYS A 25 18.33 -8.96 -23.30
N THR A 26 18.10 -7.79 -22.72
CA THR A 26 17.35 -7.63 -21.46
C THR A 26 16.11 -6.79 -21.72
N SER A 27 14.95 -7.29 -21.29
CA SER A 27 13.69 -6.56 -21.34
C SER A 27 13.22 -6.27 -19.93
N MET A 28 12.93 -5.01 -19.64
CA MET A 28 12.38 -4.58 -18.36
C MET A 28 10.94 -4.11 -18.57
N PHE A 29 10.02 -4.64 -17.77
CA PHE A 29 8.62 -4.23 -17.77
C PHE A 29 8.29 -3.61 -16.42
N SER A 30 7.79 -2.38 -16.45
CA SER A 30 7.33 -1.69 -15.24
C SER A 30 6.02 -0.96 -15.49
N VAL A 31 5.19 -0.88 -14.46
CA VAL A 31 3.91 -0.15 -14.48
C VAL A 31 4.16 1.35 -14.25
N THR A 32 5.14 1.67 -13.41
CA THR A 32 5.61 3.03 -13.11
C THR A 32 7.11 3.14 -13.38
N PHE A 33 7.67 4.34 -13.49
CA PHE A 33 9.11 4.51 -13.75
C PHE A 33 9.79 5.41 -12.69
N PRO A 34 9.67 5.06 -11.38
CA PRO A 34 10.29 5.81 -10.30
C PRO A 34 11.82 5.68 -10.34
N THR A 35 12.51 6.48 -9.52
CA THR A 35 13.98 6.60 -9.54
C THR A 35 14.69 5.26 -9.39
N GLU A 36 14.18 4.36 -8.56
CA GLU A 36 14.76 3.03 -8.31
C GLU A 36 14.69 2.15 -9.57
N VAL A 37 13.55 2.18 -10.28
CA VAL A 37 13.37 1.46 -11.55
C VAL A 37 14.29 2.05 -12.62
N GLN A 38 14.49 3.37 -12.64
CA GLN A 38 15.43 4.02 -13.56
C GLN A 38 16.87 3.61 -13.30
N GLN A 39 17.27 3.48 -12.03
CA GLN A 39 18.62 3.03 -11.65
C GLN A 39 18.86 1.59 -12.11
N LEU A 40 17.88 0.70 -11.92
CA LEU A 40 17.95 -0.67 -12.40
C LEU A 40 17.95 -0.78 -13.92
N ALA A 41 17.15 0.03 -14.61
CA ALA A 41 17.17 0.10 -16.06
C ALA A 41 18.58 0.48 -16.56
N LYS A 42 19.23 1.47 -15.95
CA LYS A 42 20.61 1.86 -16.27
C LYS A 42 21.64 0.77 -15.97
N HIS A 43 21.42 0.01 -14.90
CA HIS A 43 22.30 -1.07 -14.50
C HIS A 43 22.20 -2.28 -15.45
N PHE A 44 20.99 -2.72 -15.76
CA PHE A 44 20.75 -3.99 -16.45
C PHE A 44 20.55 -3.88 -17.96
N LEU A 45 20.09 -2.73 -18.48
CA LEU A 45 19.89 -2.50 -19.91
C LEU A 45 21.15 -1.87 -20.54
N ARG A 46 21.31 -2.08 -21.84
CA ARG A 46 22.33 -1.40 -22.65
C ARG A 46 22.15 0.11 -22.61
N ASP A 47 23.22 0.85 -22.87
CA ASP A 47 23.17 2.32 -22.83
C ASP A 47 22.23 2.92 -23.90
N ASP A 48 21.96 2.18 -24.99
CA ASP A 48 21.10 2.55 -26.10
C ASP A 48 19.70 1.92 -26.05
N TYR A 49 19.22 1.56 -24.86
CA TYR A 49 17.92 0.91 -24.70
C TYR A 49 16.76 1.76 -25.24
N VAL A 50 15.79 1.09 -25.88
CA VAL A 50 14.57 1.74 -26.37
C VAL A 50 13.54 1.76 -25.24
N PHE A 51 13.11 2.96 -24.87
CA PHE A 51 11.98 3.15 -23.95
C PHE A 51 10.67 3.23 -24.76
N LEU A 52 9.89 2.16 -24.74
CA LEU A 52 8.60 2.10 -25.40
C LEU A 52 7.47 2.33 -24.39
N ALA A 53 6.88 3.54 -24.42
CA ALA A 53 5.62 3.81 -23.74
C ALA A 53 4.45 3.44 -24.67
N VAL A 54 3.70 2.39 -24.33
CA VAL A 54 2.53 1.95 -25.12
C VAL A 54 1.26 2.64 -24.61
N GLY A 55 0.58 3.36 -25.50
CA GLY A 55 -0.57 4.28 -25.30
C GLY A 55 -1.73 4.02 -26.30
N THR A 56 -2.96 3.69 -25.86
CA THR A 56 -4.20 3.70 -26.67
C THR A 56 -5.18 4.63 -25.98
N LEU A 57 -5.62 5.72 -26.63
CA LEU A 57 -6.56 6.66 -26.02
C LEU A 57 -7.97 6.05 -25.95
N GLY A 58 -8.35 5.56 -24.78
CA GLY A 58 -9.71 5.15 -24.44
C GLY A 58 -9.91 5.13 -22.92
N GLU A 59 -11.11 5.49 -22.46
CA GLU A 59 -11.50 5.33 -21.06
C GLU A 59 -12.25 4.00 -20.89
N SER A 60 -11.81 3.16 -19.95
CA SER A 60 -12.54 1.94 -19.58
C SER A 60 -13.51 2.27 -18.45
N GLU A 61 -14.80 1.95 -18.59
CA GLU A 61 -15.81 2.18 -17.54
C GLU A 61 -15.79 1.12 -16.42
N ARG A 62 -14.65 0.46 -16.19
CA ARG A 62 -14.46 -0.50 -15.11
C ARG A 62 -13.86 0.15 -13.87
N TYR A 63 -14.47 -0.12 -12.72
CA TYR A 63 -14.12 0.42 -11.41
C TYR A 63 -13.64 -0.71 -10.49
N LEU A 64 -12.41 -0.59 -9.99
CA LEU A 64 -11.90 -1.43 -8.91
C LEU A 64 -11.87 -0.62 -7.61
N ILE A 65 -12.70 -1.00 -6.65
CA ILE A 65 -12.85 -0.33 -5.36
C ILE A 65 -12.13 -1.17 -4.30
N PHE A 66 -11.08 -0.60 -3.71
CA PHE A 66 -10.35 -1.20 -2.60
C PHE A 66 -10.95 -0.80 -1.26
N VAL A 67 -11.22 -1.82 -0.45
CA VAL A 67 -11.64 -1.68 0.96
C VAL A 67 -10.69 -2.47 1.86
N GLU A 68 -10.67 -2.13 3.14
CA GLU A 68 -9.83 -2.79 4.13
C GLU A 68 -10.38 -4.16 4.53
N THR A 69 -11.67 -4.21 4.89
CA THR A 69 -12.27 -5.41 5.50
C THR A 69 -13.22 -6.16 4.57
N LYS A 70 -13.36 -7.47 4.83
CA LYS A 70 -14.32 -8.35 4.14
C LYS A 70 -15.76 -7.85 4.29
N ARG A 71 -16.12 -7.41 5.49
CA ARG A 71 -17.45 -6.86 5.81
C ARG A 71 -17.72 -5.56 5.05
N SER A 72 -16.73 -4.68 4.94
CA SER A 72 -16.84 -3.47 4.13
C SER A 72 -17.09 -3.81 2.66
N ALA A 73 -16.43 -4.85 2.13
CA ALA A 73 -16.63 -5.27 0.74
C ALA A 73 -18.08 -5.68 0.48
N ASP A 74 -18.64 -6.52 1.36
CA ASP A 74 -20.03 -6.98 1.26
C ASP A 74 -21.03 -5.84 1.45
N TYR A 75 -20.78 -4.95 2.40
CA TYR A 75 -21.62 -3.78 2.65
C TYR A 75 -21.67 -2.85 1.43
N ILE A 76 -20.51 -2.46 0.90
CA ILE A 76 -20.42 -1.59 -0.28
C ILE A 76 -21.01 -2.26 -1.52
N GLY A 77 -20.72 -3.55 -1.75
CA GLY A 77 -21.32 -4.31 -2.85
C GLY A 77 -22.86 -4.38 -2.76
N SER A 78 -23.39 -4.58 -1.55
CA SER A 78 -24.84 -4.56 -1.31
C SER A 78 -25.44 -3.19 -1.54
N LEU A 79 -24.79 -2.12 -1.07
CA LEU A 79 -25.22 -0.74 -1.27
C LEU A 79 -25.27 -0.37 -2.75
N LEU A 80 -24.22 -0.71 -3.51
CA LEU A 80 -24.17 -0.48 -4.95
C LEU A 80 -25.30 -1.21 -5.68
N SER A 81 -25.52 -2.47 -5.34
CA SER A 81 -26.61 -3.28 -5.90
C SER A 81 -27.99 -2.70 -5.60
N GLN A 82 -28.22 -2.21 -4.37
CA GLN A 82 -29.47 -1.51 -3.99
C GLN A 82 -29.68 -0.24 -4.82
N LYS A 83 -28.60 0.50 -5.09
CA LYS A 83 -28.59 1.70 -5.95
C LYS A 83 -28.61 1.38 -7.44
N LYS A 84 -28.80 0.10 -7.82
CA LYS A 84 -28.88 -0.38 -9.20
C LYS A 84 -27.58 -0.28 -10.00
N PHE A 85 -26.44 -0.20 -9.32
CA PHE A 85 -25.13 -0.40 -9.93
C PHE A 85 -24.79 -1.88 -9.92
N ARG A 86 -24.43 -2.42 -11.08
CA ARG A 86 -24.00 -3.81 -11.23
C ARG A 86 -22.59 -3.95 -10.63
N SER A 87 -22.49 -4.63 -9.50
CA SER A 87 -21.24 -4.81 -8.78
C SER A 87 -21.04 -6.25 -8.35
N THR A 88 -19.79 -6.67 -8.25
CA THR A 88 -19.38 -7.94 -7.63
C THR A 88 -18.34 -7.67 -6.54
N THR A 89 -18.11 -8.66 -5.67
CA THR A 89 -17.24 -8.52 -4.48
C THR A 89 -16.20 -9.63 -4.42
N MET A 90 -15.00 -9.32 -3.94
CA MET A 90 -13.93 -10.30 -3.78
C MET A 90 -13.14 -10.10 -2.48
N HIS A 91 -13.18 -11.11 -1.62
CA HIS A 91 -12.48 -11.13 -0.34
C HIS A 91 -12.23 -12.59 0.10
N GLY A 92 -11.48 -12.77 1.19
CA GLY A 92 -11.00 -14.09 1.62
C GLY A 92 -12.05 -15.08 2.14
N ASP A 93 -13.32 -14.69 2.29
CA ASP A 93 -14.40 -15.64 2.64
C ASP A 93 -15.11 -16.21 1.40
N ARG A 94 -14.74 -15.72 0.20
CA ARG A 94 -15.26 -16.23 -1.06
C ARG A 94 -14.60 -17.54 -1.42
N THR A 95 -15.40 -18.52 -1.83
CA THR A 95 -14.87 -19.78 -2.36
C THR A 95 -14.10 -19.54 -3.65
N GLN A 96 -13.21 -20.46 -4.02
CA GLN A 96 -12.43 -20.32 -5.26
C GLN A 96 -13.33 -20.19 -6.50
N GLN A 97 -14.44 -20.92 -6.55
CA GLN A 97 -15.45 -20.80 -7.60
C GLN A 97 -16.10 -19.41 -7.63
N GLN A 98 -16.47 -18.86 -6.47
CA GLN A 98 -17.01 -17.51 -6.37
C GLN A 98 -16.00 -16.44 -6.80
N ARG A 99 -14.72 -16.61 -6.46
CA ARG A 99 -13.64 -15.71 -6.91
C ARG A 99 -13.51 -15.76 -8.44
N HIS A 100 -13.52 -16.94 -9.04
CA HIS A 100 -13.44 -17.10 -10.49
C HIS A 100 -14.65 -16.46 -11.19
N GLN A 101 -15.86 -16.67 -10.68
CA GLN A 101 -17.07 -16.04 -11.20
C GLN A 101 -17.00 -14.51 -11.12
N ALA A 102 -16.55 -13.95 -9.98
CA ALA A 102 -16.41 -12.51 -9.83
C ALA A 102 -15.42 -11.91 -10.84
N VAL A 103 -14.30 -12.60 -11.11
CA VAL A 103 -13.36 -12.19 -12.17
C VAL A 103 -14.05 -12.23 -13.54
N GLN A 104 -14.76 -13.32 -13.85
CA GLN A 104 -15.47 -13.46 -15.12
C GLN A 104 -16.54 -12.37 -15.33
N ASP A 105 -17.35 -12.09 -14.30
CA ASP A 105 -18.39 -11.06 -14.35
C ASP A 105 -17.79 -9.65 -14.53
N PHE A 106 -16.66 -9.39 -13.87
CA PHE A 106 -15.97 -8.11 -13.98
C PHE A 106 -15.32 -7.92 -15.36
N THR A 107 -14.60 -8.94 -15.83
CA THR A 107 -13.88 -8.88 -17.10
C THR A 107 -14.79 -8.84 -18.32
N SER A 108 -15.92 -9.55 -18.28
CA SER A 108 -16.96 -9.50 -19.33
C SER A 108 -17.76 -8.19 -19.35
N GLY A 109 -17.66 -7.35 -18.31
CA GLY A 109 -18.46 -6.13 -18.17
C GLY A 109 -19.89 -6.37 -17.66
N ASN A 110 -20.22 -7.60 -17.24
CA ASN A 110 -21.48 -7.93 -16.58
C ASN A 110 -21.61 -7.25 -15.21
N CYS A 111 -20.50 -7.12 -14.49
CA CYS A 111 -20.39 -6.31 -13.28
C CYS A 111 -19.22 -5.33 -13.46
N PRO A 112 -19.42 -4.11 -13.99
CA PRO A 112 -18.33 -3.17 -14.23
C PRO A 112 -17.68 -2.63 -12.94
N ILE A 113 -18.25 -2.91 -11.77
CA ILE A 113 -17.69 -2.52 -10.47
C ILE A 113 -17.28 -3.76 -9.70
N LEU A 114 -16.01 -3.83 -9.30
CA LEU A 114 -15.49 -4.86 -8.40
C LEU A 114 -15.05 -4.21 -7.09
N VAL A 115 -15.64 -4.64 -5.98
CA VAL A 115 -15.22 -4.24 -4.63
C VAL A 115 -14.35 -5.33 -4.03
N ALA A 116 -13.12 -5.02 -3.64
CA ALA A 116 -12.18 -6.03 -3.19
C ALA A 116 -11.30 -5.60 -2.01
N THR A 117 -10.88 -6.58 -1.21
CA THR A 117 -9.80 -6.35 -0.24
C THR A 117 -8.43 -6.47 -0.92
N SER A 118 -7.42 -5.79 -0.37
CA SER A 118 -6.06 -5.76 -0.95
C SER A 118 -5.44 -7.14 -1.13
N VAL A 119 -5.70 -8.08 -0.22
CA VAL A 119 -5.17 -9.45 -0.29
C VAL A 119 -5.84 -10.22 -1.42
N ALA A 120 -7.16 -10.09 -1.56
CA ALA A 120 -7.92 -10.89 -2.52
C ALA A 120 -7.67 -10.49 -3.98
N ALA A 121 -7.31 -9.23 -4.21
CA ALA A 121 -6.99 -8.67 -5.54
C ALA A 121 -5.53 -8.87 -5.97
N ARG A 122 -4.65 -9.35 -5.07
CA ARG A 122 -3.27 -9.70 -5.44
C ARG A 122 -3.23 -10.97 -6.28
N GLY A 123 -2.29 -11.03 -7.23
CA GLY A 123 -2.10 -12.19 -8.11
C GLY A 123 -3.18 -12.37 -9.19
N LEU A 124 -4.22 -11.55 -9.20
CA LEU A 124 -5.22 -11.55 -10.26
C LEU A 124 -4.86 -10.53 -11.34
N ASP A 125 -4.82 -11.00 -12.58
CA ASP A 125 -4.68 -10.15 -13.75
C ASP A 125 -6.06 -9.61 -14.14
N PHE A 126 -6.32 -8.35 -13.75
CA PHE A 126 -7.51 -7.65 -14.18
C PHE A 126 -7.21 -6.89 -15.47
N PRO A 127 -7.81 -7.24 -16.61
CA PRO A 127 -7.66 -6.49 -17.85
C PRO A 127 -8.32 -5.10 -17.74
N LEU A 128 -7.59 -4.09 -18.19
CA LEU A 128 -8.06 -2.74 -18.55
C LEU A 128 -9.08 -2.13 -17.56
N ILE A 129 -8.63 -1.83 -16.33
CA ILE A 129 -9.38 -1.04 -15.36
C ILE A 129 -9.18 0.44 -15.69
N GLY A 130 -10.25 1.23 -15.80
CA GLY A 130 -10.12 2.68 -16.03
C GLY A 130 -10.10 3.49 -14.73
N TYR A 131 -10.73 2.96 -13.67
CA TYR A 131 -10.85 3.65 -12.39
C TYR A 131 -10.44 2.76 -11.23
N VAL A 132 -9.48 3.23 -10.42
CA VAL A 132 -9.15 2.63 -9.13
C VAL A 132 -9.63 3.56 -8.02
N VAL A 133 -10.47 3.07 -7.12
CA VAL A 133 -10.96 3.82 -5.97
C VAL A 133 -10.41 3.20 -4.69
N ASN A 134 -9.58 3.93 -3.96
CA ASN A 134 -9.23 3.58 -2.58
C ASN A 134 -10.34 4.12 -1.67
N TYR A 135 -11.34 3.30 -1.39
CA TYR A 135 -12.39 3.66 -0.44
C TYR A 135 -11.82 3.75 0.97
N ASP A 136 -10.98 2.77 1.33
CA ASP A 136 -10.12 2.84 2.51
C ASP A 136 -8.66 2.96 2.04
N LEU A 137 -7.90 3.97 2.49
CA LEU A 137 -6.48 4.06 2.16
C LEU A 137 -5.69 2.87 2.73
N PRO A 138 -4.68 2.36 2.00
CA PRO A 138 -3.79 1.36 2.56
C PRO A 138 -2.88 1.96 3.64
N ASP A 139 -2.28 1.09 4.45
CA ASP A 139 -1.44 1.53 5.57
C ASP A 139 0.00 1.91 5.17
N SER A 140 0.38 1.73 3.90
CA SER A 140 1.68 2.19 3.36
C SER A 140 1.59 2.66 1.91
N SER A 141 2.53 3.53 1.53
CA SER A 141 2.67 4.03 0.15
C SER A 141 2.90 2.92 -0.88
N ASP A 142 3.57 1.84 -0.49
CA ASP A 142 3.87 0.75 -1.43
C ASP A 142 2.60 -0.02 -1.78
N PHE A 143 1.75 -0.29 -0.79
CA PHE A 143 0.41 -0.84 -1.05
C PHE A 143 -0.44 0.13 -1.88
N TYR A 144 -0.31 1.44 -1.66
CA TYR A 144 -0.98 2.46 -2.48
C TYR A 144 -0.57 2.37 -3.96
N ILE A 145 0.74 2.34 -4.23
CA ILE A 145 1.29 2.20 -5.58
C ILE A 145 0.79 0.90 -6.25
N HIS A 146 0.81 -0.22 -5.51
CA HIS A 146 0.29 -1.49 -6.02
C HIS A 146 -1.20 -1.47 -6.37
N ARG A 147 -2.01 -0.69 -5.64
CA ARG A 147 -3.44 -0.54 -5.92
C ARG A 147 -3.68 0.34 -7.14
N ILE A 148 -3.05 1.51 -7.21
CA ILE A 148 -3.25 2.43 -8.35
C ILE A 148 -2.63 1.88 -9.63
N GLY A 149 -1.59 1.06 -9.55
CA GLY A 149 -1.00 0.34 -10.69
C GLY A 149 -1.92 -0.70 -11.34
N ARG A 150 -3.16 -0.86 -10.85
CA ARG A 150 -4.20 -1.67 -11.49
C ARG A 150 -4.86 -0.96 -12.67
N THR A 151 -4.74 0.36 -12.77
CA THR A 151 -5.22 1.16 -13.91
C THR A 151 -4.04 1.69 -14.75
N GLY A 152 -4.32 2.35 -15.88
CA GLY A 152 -3.28 2.97 -16.72
C GLY A 152 -2.44 1.97 -17.55
N ARG A 153 -2.98 0.78 -17.85
CA ARG A 153 -2.29 -0.30 -18.59
C ARG A 153 -2.72 -0.36 -20.05
N ALA A 154 -1.87 -0.95 -20.90
CA ALA A 154 -2.07 -1.08 -22.36
C ALA A 154 -2.38 0.25 -23.06
N GLY A 155 -1.88 1.32 -22.46
CA GLY A 155 -1.98 2.65 -22.97
C GLY A 155 -3.30 3.38 -22.77
N LEU A 156 -4.28 2.74 -22.14
CA LEU A 156 -5.48 3.44 -21.68
C LEU A 156 -5.09 4.41 -20.55
N LEU A 157 -5.68 5.59 -20.55
CA LEU A 157 -5.57 6.49 -19.41
C LEU A 157 -6.33 5.88 -18.22
N GLY A 158 -5.68 5.90 -17.08
CA GLY A 158 -6.23 5.43 -15.81
C GLY A 158 -6.41 6.56 -14.83
N LYS A 159 -7.48 6.53 -14.04
CA LYS A 159 -7.72 7.48 -12.95
C LYS A 159 -7.72 6.74 -11.62
N SER A 160 -7.08 7.32 -10.61
CA SER A 160 -7.18 6.87 -9.24
C SER A 160 -7.80 7.93 -8.34
N ILE A 161 -8.75 7.51 -7.52
CA ILE A 161 -9.44 8.35 -6.53
C ILE A 161 -9.21 7.71 -5.17
N SER A 162 -8.88 8.51 -4.17
CA SER A 162 -8.57 8.01 -2.84
C SER A 162 -9.30 8.84 -1.80
N PHE A 163 -10.06 8.17 -0.94
CA PHE A 163 -10.69 8.80 0.21
C PHE A 163 -9.71 8.86 1.36
N PHE A 164 -9.66 10.01 2.01
CA PHE A 164 -8.77 10.28 3.14
C PHE A 164 -9.63 10.70 4.33
N ASP A 165 -9.51 9.96 5.43
CA ASP A 165 -10.18 10.28 6.69
C ASP A 165 -9.16 10.77 7.73
N PRO A 166 -9.13 12.08 8.06
CA PRO A 166 -8.27 12.62 9.10
C PRO A 166 -8.48 11.99 10.49
N GLY A 167 -9.65 11.42 10.75
CA GLY A 167 -9.94 10.72 12.00
C GLY A 167 -9.17 9.40 12.14
N ARG A 168 -8.81 8.76 11.01
CA ARG A 168 -8.12 7.47 10.97
C ARG A 168 -6.61 7.64 11.14
N ASP A 169 -6.04 6.95 12.13
CA ASP A 169 -4.60 7.02 12.42
C ASP A 169 -3.71 6.59 11.26
N SER A 170 -4.10 5.54 10.52
CA SER A 170 -3.33 5.03 9.38
C SER A 170 -3.31 6.00 8.20
N ASP A 171 -4.42 6.67 7.90
CA ASP A 171 -4.50 7.70 6.86
C ASP A 171 -3.56 8.88 7.16
N ARG A 172 -3.52 9.32 8.42
CA ARG A 172 -2.55 10.34 8.83
C ARG A 172 -1.11 9.89 8.70
N LYS A 173 -0.81 8.62 9.02
CA LYS A 173 0.55 8.07 8.95
C LYS A 173 1.06 7.95 7.51
N ILE A 174 0.21 7.62 6.54
CA ILE A 174 0.59 7.53 5.12
C ILE A 174 0.70 8.92 4.46
N ALA A 175 0.14 9.98 5.04
CA ALA A 175 0.07 11.30 4.42
C ALA A 175 1.44 11.89 3.96
N PRO A 176 2.53 11.82 4.74
CA PRO A 176 3.83 12.33 4.30
C PRO A 176 4.36 11.61 3.06
N ASP A 177 4.29 10.28 3.05
CA ASP A 177 4.76 9.46 1.95
C ASP A 177 3.87 9.67 0.71
N LEU A 178 2.55 9.71 0.89
CA LEU A 178 1.60 9.98 -0.20
C LEU A 178 1.83 11.36 -0.82
N LEU A 179 2.09 12.40 -0.01
CA LEU A 179 2.44 13.73 -0.49
C LEU A 179 3.70 13.68 -1.36
N ALA A 180 4.76 13.02 -0.88
CA ALA A 180 6.01 12.88 -1.63
C ALA A 180 5.78 12.23 -3.00
N ARG A 181 4.97 11.16 -3.06
CA ARG A 181 4.65 10.48 -4.33
C ARG A 181 3.83 11.34 -5.29
N LEU A 182 2.89 12.13 -4.78
CA LEU A 182 2.11 13.05 -5.63
C LEU A 182 3.00 14.12 -6.26
N ILE A 183 3.95 14.67 -5.50
CA ILE A 183 4.93 15.64 -6.00
C ILE A 183 5.87 15.00 -7.03
N GLU A 184 6.43 13.82 -6.71
CA GLU A 184 7.32 13.07 -7.62
C GLU A 184 6.62 12.76 -8.96
N ALA A 185 5.34 12.39 -8.91
CA ALA A 185 4.53 12.09 -10.09
C ALA A 185 3.97 13.35 -10.80
N GLY A 186 4.32 14.56 -10.35
CA GLY A 186 3.84 15.82 -10.92
C GLY A 186 2.31 16.00 -10.83
N GLN A 187 1.66 15.36 -9.86
CA GLN A 187 0.22 15.46 -9.64
C GLN A 187 -0.13 16.71 -8.84
N GLU A 188 -1.37 17.18 -9.00
CA GLU A 188 -1.91 18.24 -8.16
C GLU A 188 -1.99 17.75 -6.70
N VAL A 189 -1.38 18.51 -5.79
CA VAL A 189 -1.36 18.19 -4.36
C VAL A 189 -2.51 18.91 -3.65
N PRO A 190 -3.43 18.17 -3.01
CA PRO A 190 -4.48 18.80 -2.20
C PRO A 190 -3.90 19.53 -0.98
N GLU A 191 -4.36 20.76 -0.74
CA GLU A 191 -3.86 21.57 0.39
C GLU A 191 -4.08 20.92 1.75
N PHE A 192 -5.19 20.19 1.92
CA PHE A 192 -5.48 19.52 3.18
C PHE A 192 -4.44 18.45 3.51
N LEU A 193 -3.86 17.78 2.51
CA LEU A 193 -2.91 16.70 2.71
C LEU A 193 -1.58 17.23 3.26
N LYS A 194 -1.15 18.42 2.81
CA LYS A 194 0.09 19.07 3.30
C LYS A 194 0.08 19.25 4.83
N LYS A 195 -1.07 19.64 5.39
CA LYS A 195 -1.25 19.82 6.85
C LYS A 195 -0.97 18.55 7.65
N TYR A 196 -1.31 17.39 7.10
CA TYR A 196 -1.08 16.09 7.75
C TYR A 196 0.31 15.52 7.45
N ALA A 197 0.93 15.93 6.33
CA ALA A 197 2.27 15.52 5.94
C ALA A 197 3.39 16.23 6.73
N ASP A 198 3.21 17.50 7.10
CA ASP A 198 4.21 18.31 7.82
C ASP A 198 4.39 17.90 9.30
N GLY A 199 3.91 16.71 9.69
CA GLY A 199 4.18 16.11 10.98
C GLY A 199 3.78 17.00 12.15
N GLY A 200 2.49 17.40 12.20
CA GLY A 200 1.81 18.01 13.36
C GLY A 200 2.69 18.54 14.50
N ASN A 201 3.57 19.51 14.20
CA ASN A 201 4.21 20.34 15.20
C ASN A 201 3.84 21.80 14.93
N VAL A 202 2.55 22.08 15.12
CA VAL A 202 2.05 23.44 15.32
C VAL A 202 1.38 23.47 16.68
N GLY A 203 2.20 23.40 17.74
CA GLY A 203 1.79 23.83 19.06
C GLY A 203 1.72 25.35 19.10
N PHE A 204 0.59 25.96 18.75
CA PHE A 204 0.24 27.34 19.11
C PHE A 204 -1.28 27.54 19.13
N TYR A 205 -1.94 27.03 20.18
CA TYR A 205 -3.00 27.79 20.85
C TYR A 205 -2.52 28.05 22.28
N ASN A 206 -1.86 29.20 22.41
CA ASN A 206 -1.61 29.84 23.68
C ASN A 206 -2.90 30.57 24.05
N ASP A 207 -3.88 29.86 24.63
CA ASP A 207 -5.01 30.52 25.31
C ASP A 207 -4.69 30.55 26.80
N GLY A 208 -4.31 31.74 27.24
CA GLY A 208 -3.95 32.01 28.61
C GLY A 208 -5.18 31.91 29.51
N GLN A 209 -5.22 30.90 30.35
CA GLN A 209 -5.83 31.04 31.67
C GLN A 209 -4.89 30.49 32.74
N SER A 210 -4.18 31.45 33.33
CA SER A 210 -3.74 31.40 34.71
C SER A 210 -4.91 30.98 35.61
N SER A 211 -4.83 29.78 36.18
CA SER A 211 -5.38 29.55 37.50
C SER A 211 -4.42 28.68 38.31
N ARG A 212 -3.81 29.37 39.27
CA ARG A 212 -3.02 28.91 40.40
C ARG A 212 -3.52 27.58 40.97
N ASN A 213 -2.60 26.65 41.19
CA ASN A 213 -2.57 25.88 42.44
C ASN A 213 -1.12 25.61 42.84
N THR A 214 -0.68 26.34 43.85
CA THR A 214 0.49 26.05 44.67
C THR A 214 0.11 24.93 45.64
N ASP A 215 0.83 23.81 45.63
CA ASP A 215 0.89 22.95 46.81
C ASP A 215 2.35 22.67 47.15
N VAL A 216 2.78 23.31 48.24
CA VAL A 216 4.05 23.15 48.91
C VAL A 216 3.79 22.19 50.06
N ARG A 217 4.32 20.97 49.97
CA ARG A 217 4.57 20.15 51.16
C ARG A 217 5.97 19.55 51.12
N ASP A 218 6.84 20.29 51.78
CA ASP A 218 8.02 19.83 52.50
C ASP A 218 7.78 18.54 53.29
N GLY A 219 8.86 17.75 53.41
CA GLY A 219 9.19 17.10 54.68
C GLY A 219 9.44 15.59 54.63
N HIS A 220 10.73 15.22 54.56
CA HIS A 220 11.43 14.12 55.28
C HIS A 220 10.81 12.71 55.36
N SER A 221 11.51 11.58 55.20
CA SER A 221 12.86 11.24 55.67
C SER A 221 13.37 9.92 55.05
N HIS A 222 14.70 9.82 55.02
CA HIS A 222 15.54 8.62 54.98
C HIS A 222 14.92 7.28 55.44
N PHE A 223 15.17 6.21 54.67
CA PHE A 223 15.69 4.98 55.25
C PHE A 223 16.58 4.24 54.24
N VAL A 224 17.81 3.96 54.68
CA VAL A 224 18.79 3.11 54.02
C VAL A 224 18.49 1.68 54.45
N ASN A 225 18.45 0.70 53.54
CA ASN A 225 19.04 -0.60 53.88
C ASN A 225 19.58 -1.36 52.67
N ARG A 226 20.76 -1.92 52.92
CA ARG A 226 21.65 -2.68 52.04
C ARG A 226 21.55 -4.14 52.46
N ASN A 227 21.41 -5.07 51.50
CA ASN A 227 22.09 -6.37 51.43
C ASN A 227 21.35 -7.23 50.37
N LYS A 228 21.93 -8.01 49.45
CA LYS A 228 23.17 -8.82 49.31
C LYS A 228 22.69 -10.27 49.06
N ALA A 229 23.30 -10.90 48.06
CA ALA A 229 23.51 -12.35 47.89
C ALA A 229 22.51 -13.17 47.03
N ALA A 230 23.06 -13.62 45.89
CA ALA A 230 23.30 -15.02 45.51
C ALA A 230 22.14 -15.94 45.07
N GLY A 231 22.25 -16.38 43.82
CA GLY A 231 22.36 -17.82 43.52
C GLY A 231 21.12 -18.53 42.96
N PRO A 232 21.31 -19.63 42.20
CA PRO A 232 20.62 -19.85 40.91
C PRO A 232 19.71 -21.09 40.91
N SER A 233 18.89 -21.28 39.85
CA SER A 233 18.72 -22.58 39.15
C SER A 233 17.53 -22.64 38.18
N GLY A 234 17.79 -23.23 37.01
CA GLY A 234 16.90 -24.11 36.20
C GLY A 234 15.75 -23.44 35.45
N GLY A 235 15.37 -23.84 34.24
CA GLY A 235 15.79 -24.93 33.37
C GLY A 235 14.63 -25.18 32.39
N THR A 236 14.95 -25.31 31.10
CA THR A 236 14.24 -26.06 30.03
C THR A 236 12.71 -25.96 29.90
N ALA A 237 12.21 -25.53 28.73
CA ALA A 237 11.81 -26.44 27.64
C ALA A 237 10.89 -25.76 26.61
N SER A 238 11.10 -26.18 25.36
CA SER A 238 10.47 -25.83 24.09
C SER A 238 9.07 -26.42 23.87
N ALA A 239 8.24 -25.72 23.10
CA ALA A 239 7.36 -26.20 22.01
C ALA A 239 6.55 -24.98 21.54
N GLY A 240 6.37 -24.64 20.27
CA GLY A 240 6.50 -25.33 18.99
C GLY A 240 5.48 -24.64 18.10
N ALA A 241 5.91 -23.65 17.32
CA ALA A 241 5.06 -22.88 16.42
C ALA A 241 4.90 -23.66 15.11
N ALA A 242 3.65 -23.93 14.71
CA ALA A 242 3.33 -24.46 13.39
C ALA A 242 3.10 -23.28 12.43
N ASN A 243 4.00 -23.16 11.45
CA ASN A 243 3.81 -22.37 10.24
C ASN A 243 2.92 -23.18 9.26
N GLU A 244 1.92 -22.53 8.67
CA GLU A 244 1.18 -23.04 7.52
C GLU A 244 1.48 -22.13 6.32
N ASP A 245 2.37 -22.63 5.46
CA ASP A 245 2.71 -22.08 4.14
C ASP A 245 1.61 -22.44 3.11
N TRP A 246 1.34 -21.50 2.20
CA TRP A 246 0.38 -21.63 1.11
C TRP A 246 1.12 -21.76 -0.23
N ASP A 247 0.96 -22.90 -0.90
CA ASP A 247 1.22 -23.09 -2.35
C ASP A 247 -0.10 -22.95 -3.15
#